data_AF-A0A2G6B5L7-F1
#
_entry.id   AF-A0A2G6B5L7-F1
#
_cell.length_a   1.000
_cell.length_b   1.000
_cell.length_c   1.000
_cell.angle_alpha   90.00
_cell.angle_beta   90.00
_cell.angle_gamma   90.00
#
_symmetry.space_group_name_H-M   'P 1'
#
loop_
_entity.id
_entity.type
_entity.pdbx_description
1 polymer ?
#
loop_
_entity_poly.entity_id
_entity_poly.type
_entity_poly.pdbx_seq_one_letter_code
_entity_poly.pdbx_strand_id
1 'polypeptide(L)'
;MNKVKKSLDAAAGDVFNDKEELKQRVLYDRRKRKRRNPLPLVASAIVLAAIAFITFNVLQNGSTSTNGSAYKIDETLYDLMLKSERLDQEESDELRYRVFQSILEIDSVMGYAASQGYKEDLEEINTIVNEQQQTFFDDFTEEQAKKIEVTQMEKFGYNYDQYFKIILTYTQRHTNAMNWLERNKSKDKTTQRQILDAFQKEHQQVITAFMEKKSIPDLTEKFRTQKLDGVVASADQGQVLLVLGLEPKDYEGLSTDEIIEAAYESAWFDSSESFDGIQPDMHIEITFDPLSYAITQQERPTRFHDIIKWNEYEK
;
A
#
# COMPACT_ATOMS: atom_id res chain seq x y z
N MET A 1 33.75 -2.97 0.77
CA MET A 1 32.38 -2.42 0.71
C MET A 1 31.63 -3.22 -0.34
N ASN A 2 30.63 -4.02 0.07
CA ASN A 2 30.20 -5.21 -0.67
C ASN A 2 29.01 -4.92 -1.60
N LYS A 3 28.92 -5.62 -2.75
CA LYS A 3 27.85 -5.43 -3.78
C LYS A 3 26.43 -5.57 -3.21
N VAL A 4 26.29 -6.31 -2.11
CA VAL A 4 25.08 -6.53 -1.30
C VAL A 4 24.57 -5.23 -0.64
N LYS A 5 25.47 -4.36 -0.19
CA LYS A 5 25.10 -3.08 0.45
C LYS A 5 24.44 -2.12 -0.55
N LYS A 6 24.85 -2.20 -1.82
CA LYS A 6 24.36 -1.35 -2.90
C LYS A 6 23.00 -1.79 -3.47
N SER A 7 22.65 -3.08 -3.36
CA SER A 7 21.30 -3.58 -3.70
C SER A 7 20.30 -3.40 -2.55
N LEU A 8 20.78 -3.31 -1.30
CA LEU A 8 19.99 -3.00 -0.11
C LEU A 8 19.46 -1.55 -0.14
N ASP A 9 20.30 -0.60 -0.52
CA ASP A 9 19.88 0.82 -0.65
C ASP A 9 18.83 1.02 -1.77
N ALA A 10 18.78 0.14 -2.77
CA ALA A 10 17.82 0.19 -3.87
C ALA A 10 16.46 -0.48 -3.56
N ALA A 11 16.45 -1.50 -2.70
CA ALA A 11 15.24 -2.25 -2.34
C ALA A 11 14.50 -1.66 -1.12
N ALA A 12 15.23 -1.02 -0.20
CA ALA A 12 14.72 -0.58 1.10
C ALA A 12 14.52 0.95 1.17
N GLY A 13 13.84 1.54 0.18
CA GLY A 13 13.54 2.97 0.13
C GLY A 13 13.24 3.57 1.51
N ASP A 14 14.08 4.53 1.91
CA ASP A 14 14.04 5.41 3.11
C ASP A 14 13.44 4.86 4.43
N VAL A 15 13.77 3.61 4.82
CA VAL A 15 13.29 3.00 6.10
C VAL A 15 14.09 3.46 7.34
N PHE A 16 15.15 4.25 7.15
CA PHE A 16 16.05 4.66 8.24
C PHE A 16 15.45 5.72 9.16
N ASN A 17 14.65 6.64 8.61
CA ASN A 17 13.98 7.70 9.38
C ASN A 17 12.82 7.17 10.25
N ASP A 18 12.19 6.07 9.84
CA ASP A 18 11.02 5.50 10.51
C ASP A 18 11.35 4.77 11.83
N LYS A 19 12.57 4.23 11.94
CA LYS A 19 13.06 3.48 13.12
C LYS A 19 13.22 4.36 14.36
N GLU A 20 13.76 5.56 14.19
CA GLU A 20 13.94 6.53 15.28
C GLU A 20 12.60 7.12 15.73
N GLU A 21 11.65 7.29 14.79
CA GLU A 21 10.33 7.79 15.12
C GLU A 21 9.53 6.79 15.98
N LEU A 22 9.64 5.48 15.70
CA LEU A 22 8.98 4.42 16.48
C LEU A 22 9.49 4.29 17.91
N LYS A 23 10.80 4.39 18.13
CA LYS A 23 11.37 4.44 19.49
C LYS A 23 10.88 5.67 20.25
N GLN A 24 10.76 6.81 19.56
CA GLN A 24 10.21 8.01 20.18
C GLN A 24 8.71 7.86 20.52
N ARG A 25 7.94 7.12 19.72
CA ARG A 25 6.48 6.90 19.90
C ARG A 25 6.16 6.09 21.16
N VAL A 26 6.79 4.93 21.35
CA VAL A 26 6.51 4.05 22.50
C VAL A 26 7.01 4.65 23.82
N LEU A 27 8.09 5.43 23.78
CA LEU A 27 8.72 5.98 24.98
C LEU A 27 8.20 7.38 25.37
N TYR A 28 7.69 8.19 24.44
CA TYR A 28 7.44 9.62 24.71
C TYR A 28 6.07 10.16 24.30
N ASP A 29 5.13 9.33 23.84
CA ASP A 29 3.70 9.67 23.64
C ASP A 29 3.45 10.97 22.84
N ARG A 30 4.38 11.34 21.94
CA ARG A 30 4.31 12.54 21.11
C ARG A 30 4.42 12.17 19.64
N ARG A 31 3.39 12.55 18.86
CA ARG A 31 3.44 12.55 17.40
C ARG A 31 3.95 13.90 16.89
N LYS A 32 4.92 13.91 15.97
CA LYS A 32 4.94 14.92 14.90
C LYS A 32 3.95 14.47 13.83
N ARG A 33 3.12 15.37 13.29
CA ARG A 33 2.19 15.04 12.19
C ARG A 33 2.98 14.33 11.07
N LYS A 34 2.59 13.10 10.72
CA LYS A 34 3.12 12.41 9.52
C LYS A 34 2.85 13.31 8.31
N ARG A 35 3.87 13.57 7.48
CA ARG A 35 3.63 14.07 6.13
C ARG A 35 2.92 12.94 5.37
N ARG A 36 1.77 13.26 4.76
CA ARG A 36 1.05 12.32 3.90
C ARG A 36 1.85 12.19 2.61
N ASN A 37 2.28 10.98 2.26
CA ASN A 37 2.74 10.68 0.91
C ASN A 37 1.53 10.84 -0.03
N PRO A 38 1.57 11.77 -1.01
CA PRO A 38 0.46 12.04 -1.90
C PRO A 38 0.39 11.07 -3.09
N LEU A 39 1.37 10.18 -3.26
CA LEU A 39 1.26 9.02 -4.14
C LEU A 39 0.80 7.81 -3.31
N PRO A 40 -0.13 6.98 -3.83
CA PRO A 40 -0.39 5.70 -3.18
C PRO A 40 0.90 4.89 -3.27
N LEU A 41 1.60 4.73 -2.13
CA LEU A 41 2.60 3.67 -2.03
C LEU A 41 1.88 2.38 -2.37
N VAL A 42 2.27 1.81 -3.51
CA VAL A 42 1.72 0.62 -4.20
C VAL A 42 1.71 -0.66 -3.35
N ALA A 43 1.95 -0.58 -2.04
CA ALA A 43 1.80 -1.70 -1.12
C ALA A 43 1.48 -1.34 0.34
N SER A 44 1.19 -0.09 0.74
CA SER A 44 1.36 0.23 2.19
C SER A 44 0.43 1.26 2.83
N ALA A 45 -0.73 1.61 2.26
CA ALA A 45 -1.73 2.38 3.01
C ALA A 45 -2.56 1.50 3.99
N ILE A 46 -2.58 0.19 3.79
CA ILE A 46 -3.41 -0.75 4.55
C ILE A 46 -2.63 -1.37 5.74
N VAL A 47 -1.32 -1.09 5.81
CA VAL A 47 -0.40 -1.77 6.72
C VAL A 47 0.55 -0.76 7.38
N LEU A 48 0.19 0.52 7.49
CA LEU A 48 1.00 1.52 8.21
C LEU A 48 0.82 1.48 9.74
N ALA A 49 -0.14 0.69 10.22
CA ALA A 49 -0.20 0.22 11.60
C ALA A 49 0.42 -1.18 11.78
N ALA A 50 0.80 -1.86 10.68
CA ALA A 50 1.15 -3.28 10.71
C ALA A 50 2.52 -3.69 10.15
N ILE A 51 3.28 -2.76 9.59
CA ILE A 51 4.71 -2.94 9.25
C ILE A 51 5.55 -2.34 10.38
N ALA A 52 5.57 -3.01 11.51
CA ALA A 52 6.67 -2.90 12.45
C ALA A 52 7.29 -4.30 12.57
N PHE A 53 8.59 -4.39 12.24
CA PHE A 53 9.49 -5.51 12.56
C PHE A 53 9.45 -6.77 11.65
N ILE A 54 10.41 -6.88 10.72
CA ILE A 54 11.57 -7.82 10.76
C ILE A 54 12.04 -8.30 9.38
N THR A 55 13.35 -8.17 9.22
CA THR A 55 14.28 -8.75 8.24
C THR A 55 14.71 -10.20 8.56
N PHE A 56 14.87 -11.04 7.50
CA PHE A 56 15.77 -12.20 7.29
C PHE A 56 15.46 -13.65 7.83
N ASN A 57 15.19 -14.61 6.92
CA ASN A 57 15.99 -15.81 6.46
C ASN A 57 15.05 -16.98 5.99
N VAL A 58 15.03 -17.41 4.71
CA VAL A 58 15.77 -18.54 4.05
C VAL A 58 15.14 -19.97 4.18
N LEU A 59 14.91 -20.61 3.00
CA LEU A 59 14.91 -22.06 2.63
C LEU A 59 13.62 -22.93 2.57
N GLN A 60 13.19 -23.20 1.32
CA GLN A 60 12.80 -24.47 0.65
C GLN A 60 12.10 -25.62 1.42
N ASN A 61 10.82 -25.90 1.11
CA ASN A 61 10.32 -27.10 0.37
C ASN A 61 8.82 -27.40 0.64
N GLY A 62 7.99 -27.29 -0.40
CA GLY A 62 6.87 -28.17 -0.80
C GLY A 62 5.79 -28.60 0.21
N SER A 63 4.53 -28.21 -0.04
CA SER A 63 3.50 -29.03 -0.74
C SER A 63 2.03 -28.68 -0.39
N THR A 64 1.28 -28.31 -1.42
CA THR A 64 -0.16 -28.61 -1.71
C THR A 64 -1.30 -28.12 -0.78
N SER A 65 -1.86 -26.97 -1.17
CA SER A 65 -3.26 -26.67 -1.59
C SER A 65 -4.47 -27.26 -0.86
N THR A 66 -5.49 -26.42 -0.65
CA THR A 66 -6.90 -26.77 -0.95
C THR A 66 -7.71 -25.57 -1.44
N ASN A 67 -8.39 -25.77 -2.58
CA ASN A 67 -9.34 -24.88 -3.25
C ASN A 67 -10.72 -24.91 -2.57
N GLY A 68 -11.46 -23.80 -2.72
CA GLY A 68 -12.91 -23.82 -2.89
C GLY A 68 -13.72 -23.16 -1.76
N SER A 69 -13.96 -21.86 -1.86
CA SER A 69 -15.08 -21.22 -1.17
C SER A 69 -15.65 -20.11 -2.04
N ALA A 70 -16.98 -20.00 -2.08
CA ALA A 70 -17.65 -18.80 -2.57
C ALA A 70 -17.10 -17.61 -1.77
N TYR A 71 -16.63 -16.57 -2.47
CA TYR A 71 -16.00 -15.40 -1.87
C TYR A 71 -16.84 -14.84 -0.71
N LYS A 72 -16.17 -14.48 0.39
CA LYS A 72 -16.76 -13.84 1.57
C LYS A 72 -15.79 -12.79 2.08
N ILE A 73 -16.33 -11.64 2.45
CA ILE A 73 -15.59 -10.59 3.15
C ILE A 73 -15.41 -11.03 4.61
N ASP A 74 -14.17 -11.02 5.09
CA ASP A 74 -13.86 -11.35 6.49
C ASP A 74 -14.31 -10.20 7.41
N GLU A 75 -15.42 -10.43 8.10
CA GLU A 75 -15.98 -9.47 9.05
C GLU A 75 -15.07 -9.19 10.24
N THR A 76 -14.33 -10.21 10.70
CA THR A 76 -13.42 -10.06 11.85
C THR A 76 -12.26 -9.17 11.45
N LEU A 77 -11.71 -9.39 10.25
CA LEU A 77 -10.69 -8.53 9.66
C LEU A 77 -11.18 -7.08 9.54
N TYR A 78 -12.37 -6.87 8.98
CA TYR A 78 -12.96 -5.53 8.83
C TYR A 78 -13.11 -4.80 10.18
N ASP A 79 -13.72 -5.47 11.18
CA ASP A 79 -13.94 -4.86 12.48
C ASP A 79 -12.61 -4.55 13.20
N LEU A 80 -11.60 -5.40 13.00
CA LEU A 80 -10.27 -5.25 13.56
C LEU A 80 -9.52 -4.05 12.95
N MET A 81 -9.49 -3.97 11.61
CA MET A 81 -8.90 -2.84 10.88
C MET A 81 -9.62 -1.52 11.17
N LEU A 82 -10.95 -1.56 11.29
CA LEU A 82 -11.72 -0.37 11.61
C LEU A 82 -11.41 0.14 13.02
N LYS A 83 -11.28 -0.76 14.00
CA LYS A 83 -10.89 -0.39 15.38
C LYS A 83 -9.48 0.17 15.45
N SER A 84 -8.52 -0.39 14.69
CA SER A 84 -7.15 0.11 14.69
C SER A 84 -7.07 1.54 14.15
N GLU A 85 -7.83 1.85 13.10
CA GLU A 85 -7.82 3.19 12.49
C GLU A 85 -8.61 4.25 13.29
N ARG A 86 -9.67 3.85 14.02
CA ARG A 86 -10.48 4.75 14.88
C ARG A 86 -9.70 5.45 15.99
N LEU A 87 -8.52 4.95 16.36
CA LEU A 87 -7.72 5.58 17.40
C LEU A 87 -7.05 6.87 16.94
N ASP A 88 -6.87 7.01 15.63
CA ASP A 88 -6.26 8.18 15.01
C ASP A 88 -7.29 9.15 14.40
N GLN A 89 -8.55 8.73 14.25
CA GLN A 89 -9.62 9.47 13.59
C GLN A 89 -10.98 9.19 14.23
N GLU A 90 -11.84 10.20 14.35
CA GLU A 90 -13.23 9.96 14.74
C GLU A 90 -13.90 8.97 13.78
N GLU A 91 -14.75 8.09 14.32
CA GLU A 91 -15.54 7.19 13.49
C GLU A 91 -16.35 8.01 12.50
N SER A 92 -16.07 7.80 11.22
CA SER A 92 -16.75 8.47 10.12
C SER A 92 -17.14 7.48 9.04
N ASP A 93 -18.16 7.85 8.28
CA ASP A 93 -18.58 7.21 7.05
C ASP A 93 -17.41 7.00 6.08
N GLU A 94 -16.52 7.99 5.99
CA GLU A 94 -15.29 7.90 5.20
C GLU A 94 -14.34 6.83 5.71
N LEU A 95 -14.12 6.74 7.02
CA LEU A 95 -13.24 5.73 7.59
C LEU A 95 -13.78 4.32 7.36
N ARG A 96 -15.09 4.11 7.59
CA ARG A 96 -15.76 2.82 7.34
C ARG A 96 -15.62 2.39 5.89
N TYR A 97 -15.80 3.32 4.95
CA TYR A 97 -15.64 3.05 3.53
C TYR A 97 -14.18 2.79 3.15
N ARG A 98 -13.22 3.59 3.63
CA ARG A 98 -11.78 3.40 3.31
C ARG A 98 -11.27 2.04 3.75
N VAL A 99 -11.58 1.60 4.96
CA VAL A 99 -11.18 0.27 5.47
C VAL A 99 -11.79 -0.84 4.60
N PHE A 100 -13.06 -0.71 4.25
CA PHE A 100 -13.76 -1.65 3.39
C PHE A 100 -13.15 -1.73 1.99
N GLN A 101 -12.95 -0.58 1.36
CA GLN A 101 -12.35 -0.43 0.04
C GLN A 101 -10.94 -1.06 -0.01
N SER A 102 -10.15 -0.85 1.03
CA SER A 102 -8.84 -1.45 1.24
C SER A 102 -8.89 -3.00 1.24
N ILE A 103 -9.88 -3.59 1.90
CA ILE A 103 -10.06 -5.04 1.90
C ILE A 103 -10.36 -5.52 0.48
N LEU A 104 -11.26 -4.86 -0.25
CA LEU A 104 -11.58 -5.23 -1.63
C LEU A 104 -10.38 -5.11 -2.57
N GLU A 105 -9.56 -4.07 -2.42
CA GLU A 105 -8.33 -3.89 -3.18
C GLU A 105 -7.40 -5.10 -2.99
N ILE A 106 -7.12 -5.48 -1.74
CA ILE A 106 -6.26 -6.63 -1.44
C ILE A 106 -6.88 -7.95 -1.93
N ASP A 107 -8.16 -8.18 -1.64
CA ASP A 107 -8.87 -9.39 -2.06
C ASP A 107 -8.88 -9.54 -3.59
N SER A 108 -9.06 -8.43 -4.31
CA SER A 108 -9.04 -8.43 -5.78
C SER A 108 -7.69 -8.85 -6.35
N VAL A 109 -6.59 -8.40 -5.74
CA VAL A 109 -5.22 -8.79 -6.12
C VAL A 109 -4.98 -10.27 -5.85
N MET A 110 -5.37 -10.76 -4.67
CA MET A 110 -5.23 -12.18 -4.33
C MET A 110 -6.07 -13.07 -5.25
N GLY A 111 -7.32 -12.67 -5.52
CA GLY A 111 -8.22 -13.35 -6.46
C GLY A 111 -7.67 -13.37 -7.88
N TYR A 112 -7.12 -12.25 -8.34
CA TYR A 112 -6.47 -12.17 -9.65
C TYR A 112 -5.23 -13.08 -9.72
N ALA A 113 -4.34 -13.04 -8.73
CA ALA A 113 -3.20 -13.95 -8.66
C ALA A 113 -3.64 -15.41 -8.74
N ALA A 114 -4.67 -15.79 -7.97
CA ALA A 114 -5.22 -17.14 -7.99
C ALA A 114 -5.78 -17.53 -9.37
N SER A 115 -6.46 -16.61 -10.06
CA SER A 115 -6.96 -16.81 -11.43
C SER A 115 -5.82 -17.07 -12.44
N GLN A 116 -4.63 -16.52 -12.18
CA GLN A 116 -3.42 -16.72 -12.98
C GLN A 116 -2.65 -17.99 -12.59
N GLY A 117 -3.10 -18.73 -11.56
CA GLY A 117 -2.50 -19.99 -11.13
C GLY A 117 -1.67 -19.91 -9.85
N TYR A 118 -1.65 -18.76 -9.17
CA TYR A 118 -1.12 -18.68 -7.81
C TYR A 118 -1.89 -19.62 -6.88
N LYS A 119 -1.16 -20.33 -6.02
CA LYS A 119 -1.74 -21.14 -4.96
C LYS A 119 -1.12 -20.69 -3.65
N GLU A 120 -1.98 -20.34 -2.71
CA GLU A 120 -1.54 -19.98 -1.37
C GLU A 120 -0.92 -21.18 -0.65
N ASP A 121 0.19 -20.92 0.03
CA ASP A 121 0.79 -21.83 0.99
C ASP A 121 0.50 -21.31 2.39
N LEU A 122 -0.64 -21.73 2.94
CA LEU A 122 -1.08 -21.28 4.26
C LEU A 122 -0.17 -21.79 5.39
N GLU A 123 0.52 -22.91 5.20
CA GLU A 123 1.47 -23.43 6.19
C GLU A 123 2.72 -22.55 6.24
N GLU A 124 3.26 -22.17 5.08
CA GLU A 124 4.36 -21.21 4.97
C GLU A 124 3.97 -19.86 5.59
N ILE A 125 2.79 -19.34 5.26
CA ILE A 125 2.30 -18.08 5.81
C ILE A 125 2.17 -18.16 7.34
N ASN A 126 1.54 -19.21 7.86
CA ASN A 126 1.39 -19.37 9.31
C ASN A 126 2.75 -19.51 10.01
N THR A 127 3.72 -20.15 9.38
CA THR A 127 5.08 -20.27 9.90
C THR A 127 5.73 -18.89 10.01
N ILE A 128 5.70 -18.11 8.94
CA ILE A 128 6.23 -16.73 8.92
C ILE A 128 5.54 -15.87 9.99
N VAL A 129 4.21 -15.94 10.09
CA VAL A 129 3.44 -15.17 11.08
C VAL A 129 3.81 -15.56 12.51
N ASN A 130 3.93 -16.86 12.79
CA ASN A 130 4.32 -17.36 14.11
C ASN A 130 5.75 -16.93 14.48
N GLU A 131 6.69 -16.99 13.54
CA GLU A 131 8.06 -16.53 13.74
C GLU A 131 8.09 -15.02 14.03
N GLN A 132 7.37 -14.22 13.24
CA GLN A 132 7.26 -12.77 13.48
C GLN A 132 6.61 -12.45 14.82
N GLN A 133 5.60 -13.20 15.24
CA GLN A 133 4.98 -13.05 16.56
C GLN A 133 5.98 -13.39 17.68
N GLN A 134 6.75 -14.46 17.56
CA GLN A 134 7.76 -14.83 18.55
C GLN A 134 8.84 -13.75 18.67
N THR A 135 9.43 -13.35 17.54
CA THR A 135 10.49 -12.33 17.53
C THR A 135 10.00 -10.97 18.05
N PHE A 136 8.73 -10.63 17.86
CA PHE A 136 8.16 -9.42 18.47
C PHE A 136 8.26 -9.45 20.00
N PHE A 137 8.03 -10.61 20.63
CA PHE A 137 8.08 -10.74 22.09
C PHE A 137 9.48 -11.00 22.66
N ASP A 138 10.45 -11.43 21.85
CA ASP A 138 11.82 -11.75 22.28
C ASP A 138 12.56 -10.56 22.92
N ASP A 139 12.24 -9.34 22.51
CA ASP A 139 12.86 -8.11 23.03
C ASP A 139 12.23 -7.61 24.35
N PHE A 140 11.19 -8.28 24.85
CA PHE A 140 10.46 -7.87 26.06
C PHE A 140 10.67 -8.82 27.23
N THR A 141 10.79 -8.28 28.44
CA THR A 141 10.65 -9.11 29.65
C THR A 141 9.20 -9.58 29.80
N GLU A 142 8.98 -10.66 30.55
CA GLU A 142 7.62 -11.20 30.78
C GLU A 142 6.65 -10.14 31.36
N GLU A 143 7.14 -9.26 32.23
CA GLU A 143 6.34 -8.15 32.77
C GLU A 143 6.03 -7.09 31.72
N GLN A 144 6.98 -6.77 30.83
CA GLN A 144 6.77 -5.83 29.73
C GLN A 144 5.78 -6.39 28.70
N ALA A 145 5.92 -7.67 28.33
CA ALA A 145 5.02 -8.36 27.42
C ALA A 145 3.58 -8.34 27.96
N LYS A 146 3.37 -8.72 29.23
CA LYS A 146 2.05 -8.66 29.88
C LYS A 146 1.46 -7.25 29.88
N LYS A 147 2.28 -6.23 30.18
CA LYS A 147 1.83 -4.83 30.19
C LYS A 147 1.42 -4.36 28.79
N ILE A 148 2.16 -4.76 27.76
CA ILE A 148 1.89 -4.46 26.36
C ILE A 148 0.60 -5.14 25.92
N GLU A 149 0.40 -6.41 26.26
CA GLU A 149 -0.85 -7.13 25.96
C GLU A 149 -2.07 -6.49 26.63
N VAL A 150 -1.98 -6.12 27.91
CA VAL A 150 -3.06 -5.42 28.62
C VAL A 150 -3.35 -4.08 27.95
N THR A 151 -2.31 -3.30 27.63
CA THR A 151 -2.47 -2.00 26.97
C THR A 151 -3.13 -2.14 25.59
N GLN A 152 -2.74 -3.18 24.84
CA GLN A 152 -3.32 -3.48 23.53
C GLN A 152 -4.80 -3.82 23.65
N MET A 153 -5.17 -4.68 24.60
CA MET A 153 -6.56 -5.02 24.84
C MET A 153 -7.39 -3.80 25.31
N GLU A 154 -6.86 -3.00 26.22
CA GLU A 154 -7.54 -1.80 26.76
C GLU A 154 -7.76 -0.73 25.69
N LYS A 155 -6.75 -0.47 24.85
CA LYS A 155 -6.82 0.59 23.83
C LYS A 155 -7.54 0.15 22.57
N PHE A 156 -7.34 -1.09 22.15
CA PHE A 156 -7.76 -1.54 20.82
C PHE A 156 -8.90 -2.57 20.87
N GLY A 157 -9.17 -3.18 22.02
CA GLY A 157 -10.23 -4.18 22.18
C GLY A 157 -9.95 -5.50 21.47
N TYR A 158 -8.67 -5.79 21.21
CA TYR A 158 -8.16 -7.06 20.70
C TYR A 158 -6.75 -7.30 21.25
N ASN A 159 -6.31 -8.56 21.31
CA ASN A 159 -4.94 -8.90 21.72
C ASN A 159 -3.99 -8.99 20.52
N TYR A 160 -2.69 -9.09 20.81
CA TYR A 160 -1.68 -9.27 19.77
C TYR A 160 -1.87 -10.57 19.00
N ASP A 161 -2.32 -11.65 19.64
CA ASP A 161 -2.60 -12.93 18.96
C ASP A 161 -3.62 -12.78 17.83
N GLN A 162 -4.72 -12.06 18.07
CA GLN A 162 -5.73 -11.72 17.07
C GLN A 162 -5.14 -10.85 15.97
N TYR A 163 -4.33 -9.85 16.34
CA TYR A 163 -3.66 -8.99 15.38
C TYR A 163 -2.73 -9.79 14.44
N PHE A 164 -1.84 -10.62 14.99
CA PHE A 164 -0.91 -11.45 14.21
C PHE A 164 -1.69 -12.45 13.34
N LYS A 165 -2.60 -13.22 13.92
CA LYS A 165 -3.33 -14.27 13.19
C LYS A 165 -4.27 -13.75 12.12
N ILE A 166 -4.81 -12.54 12.27
CA ILE A 166 -5.80 -11.99 11.33
C ILE A 166 -5.14 -10.99 10.39
N ILE A 167 -4.58 -9.88 10.92
CA ILE A 167 -4.05 -8.78 10.10
C ILE A 167 -2.76 -9.18 9.40
N LEU A 168 -1.82 -9.78 10.15
CA LEU A 168 -0.51 -10.10 9.59
C LEU A 168 -0.59 -11.27 8.61
N THR A 169 -1.37 -12.30 8.93
CA THR A 169 -1.71 -13.37 7.98
C THR A 169 -2.30 -12.81 6.69
N TYR A 170 -3.30 -11.92 6.79
CA TYR A 170 -3.93 -11.31 5.62
C TYR A 170 -2.95 -10.50 4.77
N THR A 171 -2.09 -9.72 5.44
CA THR A 171 -1.03 -8.94 4.78
C THR A 171 0.01 -9.83 4.11
N GLN A 172 0.40 -10.93 4.75
CA GLN A 172 1.38 -11.87 4.21
C GLN A 172 0.82 -12.60 2.99
N ARG A 173 -0.47 -12.98 3.00
CA ARG A 173 -1.18 -13.53 1.83
C ARG A 173 -1.10 -12.58 0.63
N HIS A 174 -1.46 -11.31 0.84
CA HIS A 174 -1.34 -10.27 -0.18
C HIS A 174 0.09 -10.11 -0.70
N THR A 175 1.06 -10.03 0.21
CA THR A 175 2.49 -9.89 -0.14
C THR A 175 2.98 -11.07 -0.99
N ASN A 176 2.59 -12.29 -0.64
CA ASN A 176 2.95 -13.48 -1.40
C ASN A 176 2.30 -13.48 -2.79
N ALA A 177 1.04 -13.07 -2.91
CA ALA A 177 0.34 -12.92 -4.19
C ALA A 177 1.04 -11.89 -5.10
N MET A 178 1.35 -10.70 -4.56
CA MET A 178 2.09 -9.65 -5.30
C MET A 178 3.47 -10.11 -5.75
N ASN A 179 4.26 -10.69 -4.84
CA ASN A 179 5.58 -11.24 -5.16
C ASN A 179 5.52 -12.37 -6.19
N TRP A 180 4.43 -13.14 -6.22
CA TRP A 180 4.21 -14.15 -7.23
C TRP A 180 3.88 -13.53 -8.58
N LEU A 181 2.99 -12.53 -8.62
CA LEU A 181 2.63 -11.79 -9.85
C LEU A 181 3.85 -11.11 -10.48
N GLU A 182 4.72 -10.49 -9.66
CA GLU A 182 5.96 -9.86 -10.13
C GLU A 182 6.95 -10.88 -10.74
N ARG A 183 7.04 -12.08 -10.15
CA ARG A 183 7.91 -13.15 -10.64
C ARG A 183 7.35 -13.86 -11.88
N ASN A 184 6.02 -14.01 -11.94
CA ASN A 184 5.30 -14.70 -13.01
C ASN A 184 4.69 -13.70 -14.00
N LYS A 185 5.47 -12.65 -14.31
CA LYS A 185 5.11 -11.48 -15.12
C LYS A 185 4.07 -11.83 -16.19
N SER A 186 2.84 -11.34 -16.01
CA SER A 186 1.90 -11.31 -17.12
C SER A 186 2.44 -10.33 -18.17
N LYS A 187 2.30 -10.69 -19.45
CA LYS A 187 2.55 -9.74 -20.55
C LYS A 187 1.48 -8.66 -20.60
N ASP A 188 0.34 -8.88 -19.94
CA ASP A 188 -0.76 -7.94 -19.89
C ASP A 188 -0.46 -6.81 -18.91
N LYS A 189 -0.67 -5.58 -19.37
CA LYS A 189 -0.57 -4.34 -18.57
C LYS A 189 -1.83 -4.14 -17.72
N THR A 190 -2.39 -5.21 -17.16
CA THR A 190 -3.60 -5.13 -16.33
C THR A 190 -3.34 -4.21 -15.15
N THR A 191 -4.19 -3.20 -14.98
CA THR A 191 -4.06 -2.24 -13.86
C THR A 191 -4.76 -2.77 -12.60
N GLN A 192 -4.39 -2.22 -11.45
CA GLN A 192 -5.10 -2.54 -10.20
C GLN A 192 -6.58 -2.17 -10.27
N ARG A 193 -6.92 -1.03 -10.92
CA ARG A 193 -8.30 -0.62 -11.16
C ARG A 193 -9.09 -1.69 -11.92
N GLN A 194 -8.53 -2.20 -13.02
CA GLN A 194 -9.21 -3.21 -13.83
C GLN A 194 -9.47 -4.52 -13.06
N ILE A 195 -8.51 -4.93 -12.24
CA ILE A 195 -8.65 -6.10 -11.36
C ILE A 195 -9.76 -5.88 -10.34
N LEU A 196 -9.76 -4.72 -9.68
CA LEU A 196 -10.75 -4.37 -8.68
C LEU A 196 -12.16 -4.28 -9.26
N ASP A 197 -12.32 -3.58 -10.39
CA ASP A 197 -13.63 -3.42 -11.03
C ASP A 197 -14.21 -4.77 -11.47
N ALA A 198 -13.36 -5.66 -12.02
CA ALA A 198 -13.77 -7.01 -12.39
C ALA A 198 -14.21 -7.82 -11.15
N PHE A 199 -13.42 -7.76 -10.07
CA PHE A 199 -13.70 -8.44 -8.81
C PHE A 199 -15.00 -7.94 -8.15
N GLN A 200 -15.18 -6.61 -8.08
CA GLN A 200 -16.39 -5.99 -7.52
C GLN A 200 -17.63 -6.37 -8.33
N LYS A 201 -17.52 -6.43 -9.66
CA LYS A 201 -18.61 -6.88 -10.52
C LYS A 201 -18.95 -8.35 -10.30
N GLU A 202 -17.95 -9.22 -10.19
CA GLU A 202 -18.14 -10.65 -9.93
C GLU A 202 -18.82 -10.91 -8.58
N HIS A 203 -18.47 -10.12 -7.56
CA HIS A 203 -18.90 -10.33 -6.17
C HIS A 203 -19.91 -9.29 -5.66
N GLN A 204 -20.58 -8.59 -6.56
CA GLN A 204 -21.46 -7.46 -6.25
C GLN A 204 -22.48 -7.78 -5.14
N GLN A 205 -23.14 -8.94 -5.20
CA GLN A 205 -24.15 -9.31 -4.21
C GLN A 205 -23.57 -9.45 -2.80
N VAL A 206 -22.39 -10.05 -2.67
CA VAL A 206 -21.71 -10.25 -1.38
C VAL A 206 -21.25 -8.91 -0.83
N ILE A 207 -20.70 -8.05 -1.69
CA ILE A 207 -20.25 -6.69 -1.36
C ILE A 207 -21.42 -5.83 -0.86
N THR A 208 -22.51 -5.76 -1.62
CA THR A 208 -23.69 -4.97 -1.24
C THR A 208 -24.29 -5.45 0.08
N ALA A 209 -24.44 -6.76 0.27
CA ALA A 209 -24.96 -7.31 1.52
C ALA A 209 -24.06 -6.98 2.73
N PHE A 210 -22.74 -6.99 2.55
CA PHE A 210 -21.81 -6.60 3.61
C PHE A 210 -21.89 -5.11 3.94
N MET A 211 -21.93 -4.25 2.92
CA MET A 211 -22.10 -2.80 3.10
C MET A 211 -23.39 -2.47 3.83
N GLU A 212 -24.51 -3.10 3.47
CA GLU A 212 -25.80 -2.96 4.16
C GLU A 212 -25.71 -3.43 5.63
N LYS A 213 -25.13 -4.63 5.86
CA LYS A 213 -24.96 -5.20 7.20
C LYS A 213 -24.14 -4.29 8.11
N LYS A 214 -23.10 -3.64 7.59
CA LYS A 214 -22.15 -2.81 8.35
C LYS A 214 -22.45 -1.31 8.26
N SER A 215 -23.56 -0.92 7.62
CA SER A 215 -23.92 0.49 7.40
C SER A 215 -22.77 1.31 6.78
N ILE A 216 -22.11 0.73 5.78
CA ILE A 216 -21.02 1.35 5.03
C ILE A 216 -21.64 2.14 3.88
N PRO A 217 -21.51 3.47 3.85
CA PRO A 217 -22.04 4.28 2.75
C PRO A 217 -21.23 4.05 1.49
N ASP A 218 -21.88 4.12 0.33
CA ASP A 218 -21.17 4.10 -0.95
C ASP A 218 -20.51 5.46 -1.21
N LEU A 219 -19.18 5.49 -1.15
CA LEU A 219 -18.36 6.67 -1.41
C LEU A 219 -17.42 6.45 -2.61
N THR A 220 -17.77 5.54 -3.51
CA THR A 220 -16.91 5.14 -4.65
C THR A 220 -16.45 6.33 -5.47
N GLU A 221 -17.36 7.20 -5.91
CA GLU A 221 -17.02 8.38 -6.71
C GLU A 221 -16.09 9.35 -5.96
N LYS A 222 -16.20 9.45 -4.63
CA LYS A 222 -15.36 10.33 -3.82
C LYS A 222 -13.91 9.83 -3.74
N PHE A 223 -13.70 8.52 -3.71
CA PHE A 223 -12.37 7.91 -3.57
C PHE A 223 -11.79 7.41 -4.90
N ARG A 224 -12.54 7.53 -5.99
CA ARG A 224 -12.11 7.12 -7.33
C ARG A 224 -10.89 7.89 -7.83
N THR A 225 -10.71 9.12 -7.37
CA THR A 225 -9.70 10.03 -7.91
C THR A 225 -8.87 10.64 -6.80
N GLN A 226 -7.59 10.86 -7.05
CA GLN A 226 -6.66 11.56 -6.18
C GLN A 226 -6.06 12.75 -6.91
N LYS A 227 -5.71 13.79 -6.13
CA LYS A 227 -4.97 14.96 -6.60
C LYS A 227 -3.52 14.85 -6.14
N LEU A 228 -2.59 15.15 -7.04
CA LEU A 228 -1.17 15.27 -6.75
C LEU A 228 -0.67 16.62 -7.25
N ASP A 229 -0.08 17.39 -6.34
CA ASP A 229 0.66 18.61 -6.64
C ASP A 229 2.15 18.26 -6.80
N GLY A 230 2.78 18.76 -7.86
CA GLY A 230 4.20 18.52 -8.10
C GLY A 230 4.81 19.44 -9.14
N VAL A 231 6.14 19.37 -9.26
CA VAL A 231 6.90 20.07 -10.28
C VAL A 231 7.15 19.12 -11.46
N VAL A 232 6.96 19.63 -12.68
CA VAL A 232 7.23 18.88 -13.90
C VAL A 232 8.73 18.78 -14.13
N ALA A 233 9.29 17.58 -14.02
CA ALA A 233 10.69 17.33 -14.34
C ALA A 233 10.92 16.99 -15.82
N SER A 234 9.90 16.41 -16.47
CA SER A 234 9.93 16.08 -17.90
C SER A 234 8.51 16.07 -18.45
N ALA A 235 8.33 16.53 -19.68
CA ALA A 235 7.06 16.49 -20.41
C ALA A 235 7.33 16.24 -21.89
N ASP A 236 6.57 15.32 -22.49
CA ASP A 236 6.54 15.11 -23.93
C ASP A 236 5.09 14.87 -24.43
N GLN A 237 4.96 14.45 -25.70
CA GLN A 237 3.65 14.14 -26.29
C GLN A 237 3.07 12.84 -25.70
N GLY A 238 2.39 12.98 -24.56
CA GLY A 238 1.56 11.93 -23.96
C GLY A 238 2.06 11.40 -22.61
N GLN A 239 3.19 11.88 -22.10
CA GLN A 239 3.61 11.61 -20.71
C GLN A 239 4.19 12.84 -20.01
N VAL A 240 3.99 12.89 -18.70
CA VAL A 240 4.58 13.90 -17.82
C VAL A 240 5.16 13.22 -16.57
N LEU A 241 6.36 13.63 -16.19
CA LEU A 241 7.01 13.23 -14.94
C LEU A 241 6.82 14.32 -13.90
N LEU A 242 6.12 13.99 -12.82
CA LEU A 242 6.08 14.84 -11.64
C LEU A 242 7.09 14.38 -10.60
N VAL A 243 7.75 15.36 -9.98
CA VAL A 243 8.66 15.17 -8.86
C VAL A 243 8.22 16.02 -7.68
N LEU A 244 8.41 15.47 -6.48
CA LEU A 244 8.12 16.13 -5.23
C LEU A 244 9.39 16.29 -4.41
N GLY A 245 9.46 17.40 -3.66
CA GLY A 245 10.59 17.68 -2.77
C GLY A 245 11.82 18.27 -3.45
N LEU A 246 11.74 18.59 -4.74
CA LEU A 246 12.76 19.33 -5.47
C LEU A 246 12.18 20.63 -6.05
N GLU A 247 12.98 21.68 -6.06
CA GLU A 247 12.71 22.89 -6.83
C GLU A 247 13.51 22.88 -8.16
N PRO A 248 13.08 23.59 -9.21
CA PRO A 248 13.79 23.65 -10.50
C PRO A 248 15.30 23.85 -10.43
N LYS A 249 15.75 24.73 -9.53
CA LYS A 249 17.17 25.04 -9.30
C LYS A 249 17.97 23.85 -8.75
N ASP A 250 17.31 22.88 -8.10
CA ASP A 250 17.96 21.75 -7.43
C ASP A 250 18.33 20.64 -8.42
N TYR A 251 17.77 20.67 -9.62
CA TYR A 251 18.01 19.67 -10.67
C TYR A 251 18.39 20.26 -12.03
N GLU A 252 18.79 21.53 -12.07
CA GLU A 252 19.27 22.18 -13.29
C GLU A 252 20.47 21.42 -13.89
N GLY A 253 20.34 20.99 -15.14
CA GLY A 253 21.40 20.25 -15.85
C GLY A 253 21.52 18.76 -15.51
N LEU A 254 20.64 18.23 -14.66
CA LEU A 254 20.53 16.79 -14.39
C LEU A 254 19.76 16.07 -15.50
N SER A 255 20.12 14.83 -15.77
CA SER A 255 19.31 13.91 -16.59
C SER A 255 18.05 13.45 -15.84
N THR A 256 17.00 13.06 -16.55
CA THR A 256 15.74 12.60 -15.95
C THR A 256 15.93 11.51 -14.89
N ASP A 257 16.85 10.56 -15.12
CA ASP A 257 17.17 9.50 -14.16
C ASP A 257 17.81 10.05 -12.87
N GLU A 258 18.70 11.04 -12.98
CA GLU A 258 19.31 11.71 -11.83
C GLU A 258 18.28 12.52 -11.03
N ILE A 259 17.28 13.11 -11.69
CA ILE A 259 16.18 13.81 -11.02
C ILE A 259 15.32 12.81 -10.23
N ILE A 260 14.98 11.67 -10.84
CA ILE A 260 14.20 10.60 -10.20
C ILE A 260 14.90 10.09 -8.94
N GLU A 261 16.21 9.89 -8.99
CA GLU A 261 17.02 9.43 -7.84
C GLU A 261 17.13 10.49 -6.74
N ALA A 262 17.18 11.77 -7.10
CA ALA A 262 17.28 12.88 -6.14
C ALA A 262 15.94 13.27 -5.51
N ALA A 263 14.83 13.00 -6.20
CA ALA A 263 13.50 13.37 -5.75
C ALA A 263 13.09 12.59 -4.51
N TYR A 264 12.35 13.24 -3.61
CA TYR A 264 11.72 12.55 -2.49
C TYR A 264 10.72 11.51 -3.02
N GLU A 265 9.93 11.91 -4.01
CA GLU A 265 8.99 11.07 -4.72
C GLU A 265 8.88 11.50 -6.18
N SER A 266 8.57 10.56 -7.05
CA SER A 266 8.32 10.83 -8.47
C SER A 266 7.29 9.86 -9.06
N ALA A 267 6.58 10.30 -10.10
CA ALA A 267 5.59 9.51 -10.82
C ALA A 267 5.47 9.94 -12.28
N TRP A 268 5.38 8.96 -13.18
CA TRP A 268 4.99 9.17 -14.57
C TRP A 268 3.47 9.14 -14.69
N PHE A 269 2.94 10.06 -15.49
CA PHE A 269 1.54 10.11 -15.82
C PHE A 269 1.40 10.11 -17.33
N ASP A 270 0.79 9.06 -17.86
CA ASP A 270 0.49 8.92 -19.27
C ASP A 270 -0.94 9.45 -19.53
N SER A 271 -1.14 10.10 -20.67
CA SER A 271 -2.45 10.54 -21.12
C SER A 271 -2.64 10.23 -22.60
N SER A 272 -3.86 9.87 -22.99
CA SER A 272 -4.25 9.83 -24.39
C SER A 272 -4.42 11.24 -25.00
N GLU A 273 -4.58 12.25 -24.15
CA GLU A 273 -4.62 13.66 -24.54
C GLU A 273 -3.21 14.26 -24.47
N SER A 274 -2.92 15.26 -25.33
CA SER A 274 -1.65 15.97 -25.28
C SER A 274 -1.56 16.83 -24.02
N PHE A 275 -0.40 16.83 -23.37
CA PHE A 275 -0.05 17.79 -22.32
C PHE A 275 0.36 19.15 -22.93
N ASP A 276 -0.47 19.67 -23.83
CA ASP A 276 -0.17 20.92 -24.53
C ASP A 276 -0.04 22.07 -23.54
N GLY A 277 1.06 22.81 -23.64
CA GLY A 277 1.38 23.92 -22.75
C GLY A 277 2.04 23.52 -21.43
N ILE A 278 2.15 22.23 -21.10
CA ILE A 278 2.96 21.78 -19.96
C ILE A 278 4.43 21.76 -20.38
N GLN A 279 5.27 22.40 -19.57
CA GLN A 279 6.72 22.48 -19.76
C GLN A 279 7.44 22.01 -18.49
N PRO A 280 8.70 21.57 -18.61
CA PRO A 280 9.56 21.41 -17.45
C PRO A 280 9.54 22.65 -16.55
N ASP A 281 9.70 22.42 -15.25
CA ASP A 281 9.71 23.41 -14.17
C ASP A 281 8.37 24.06 -13.85
N MET A 282 7.30 23.72 -14.57
CA MET A 282 5.94 24.13 -14.20
C MET A 282 5.49 23.39 -12.94
N HIS A 283 4.77 24.10 -12.09
CA HIS A 283 4.06 23.50 -10.97
C HIS A 283 2.63 23.22 -11.40
N ILE A 284 2.21 21.96 -11.33
CA ILE A 284 0.88 21.53 -11.76
C ILE A 284 0.20 20.66 -10.70
N GLU A 285 -1.12 20.64 -10.71
CA GLU A 285 -1.94 19.67 -9.99
C GLU A 285 -2.52 18.67 -11.01
N ILE A 286 -2.25 17.38 -10.83
CA ILE A 286 -2.86 16.30 -11.62
C ILE A 286 -3.94 15.62 -10.78
N THR A 287 -5.13 15.42 -11.37
CA THR A 287 -6.16 14.53 -10.84
C THR A 287 -6.14 13.23 -11.64
N PHE A 288 -5.99 12.09 -10.96
CA PHE A 288 -5.81 10.78 -11.58
C PHE A 288 -6.50 9.68 -10.76
N ASP A 289 -6.67 8.51 -11.36
CA ASP A 289 -7.08 7.30 -10.62
C ASP A 289 -5.86 6.67 -9.94
N PRO A 290 -5.81 6.60 -8.60
CA PRO A 290 -4.66 6.08 -7.86
C PRO A 290 -4.41 4.59 -8.11
N LEU A 291 -5.32 3.84 -8.74
CA LEU A 291 -5.16 2.43 -9.08
C LEU A 291 -4.90 2.18 -10.58
N SER A 292 -4.67 3.24 -11.37
CA SER A 292 -4.45 3.16 -12.83
C SER A 292 -3.03 2.78 -13.25
N TYR A 293 -2.26 2.16 -12.36
CA TYR A 293 -0.93 1.64 -12.65
C TYR A 293 -0.97 0.12 -12.81
N ALA A 294 -0.02 -0.43 -13.57
CA ALA A 294 0.08 -1.87 -13.80
C ALA A 294 0.31 -2.63 -12.49
N ILE A 295 -0.37 -3.77 -12.32
CA ILE A 295 -0.25 -4.60 -11.10
C ILE A 295 1.19 -5.05 -10.84
N THR A 296 1.96 -5.31 -11.88
CA THR A 296 3.40 -5.55 -11.77
C THR A 296 4.14 -4.24 -11.98
N GLN A 297 4.87 -3.76 -10.97
CA GLN A 297 5.73 -2.59 -11.09
C GLN A 297 6.96 -2.94 -11.93
N GLN A 298 6.87 -2.72 -13.23
CA GLN A 298 7.98 -2.97 -14.16
C GLN A 298 8.99 -1.82 -14.18
N GLU A 299 8.56 -0.62 -13.79
CA GLU A 299 9.32 0.61 -13.92
C GLU A 299 9.19 1.45 -12.64
N ARG A 300 10.29 2.08 -12.24
CA ARG A 300 10.30 3.16 -11.26
C ARG A 300 10.74 4.43 -11.97
N PRO A 301 10.05 5.56 -11.76
CA PRO A 301 8.89 5.75 -10.89
C PRO A 301 7.60 5.11 -11.40
N THR A 302 6.60 4.99 -10.52
CA THR A 302 5.29 4.42 -10.87
C THR A 302 4.68 5.18 -12.04
N ARG A 303 4.09 4.46 -12.99
CA ARG A 303 3.43 5.01 -14.16
C ARG A 303 1.91 4.82 -14.06
N PHE A 304 1.17 5.92 -14.07
CA PHE A 304 -0.29 5.97 -14.04
C PHE A 304 -0.83 6.25 -15.44
N HIS A 305 -1.93 5.59 -15.82
CA HIS A 305 -2.46 5.65 -17.18
C HIS A 305 -3.80 6.40 -17.31
N ASP A 306 -4.54 6.62 -16.21
CA ASP A 306 -5.85 7.27 -16.25
C ASP A 306 -5.80 8.64 -15.55
N ILE A 307 -5.34 9.65 -16.29
CA ILE A 307 -5.44 11.05 -15.88
C ILE A 307 -6.81 11.60 -16.25
N ILE A 308 -7.43 12.29 -15.30
CA ILE A 308 -8.78 12.83 -15.43
C ILE A 308 -8.75 14.32 -15.77
N LYS A 309 -7.80 15.07 -15.19
CA LYS A 309 -7.56 16.47 -15.48
C LYS A 309 -6.21 16.93 -14.92
N TRP A 310 -5.67 18.01 -15.47
CA TRP A 310 -4.54 18.74 -14.91
C TRP A 310 -4.83 20.25 -14.93
N ASN A 311 -4.31 20.98 -13.95
CA ASN A 311 -4.38 22.44 -13.91
C ASN A 311 -2.98 23.01 -13.64
N GLU A 312 -2.64 24.11 -14.31
CA GLU A 312 -1.53 24.95 -13.89
C GLU A 312 -1.87 25.61 -12.56
N TYR A 313 -0.88 25.74 -11.68
CA TYR A 313 -1.05 26.45 -10.43
C TYR A 313 -1.06 27.96 -10.70
N GLU A 314 -2.23 28.61 -10.63
CA GLU A 314 -2.29 30.07 -10.51
C GLU A 314 -1.86 30.46 -9.08
N LYS A 315 -0.79 31.26 -8.98
CA LYS A 315 -0.26 31.78 -7.70
C LYS A 315 -1.19 32.78 -7.03
#